data_AF-A0A2R6K6H5-F1
#
_entry.id   AF-A0A2R6K6H5-F1
#
_cell.length_a   1.000
_cell.length_b   1.000
_cell.length_c   1.000
_cell.angle_alpha   90.00
_cell.angle_beta   90.00
_cell.angle_gamma   90.00
#
_symmetry.space_group_name_H-M   'P 1'
#
loop_
_entity.id
_entity.type
_entity.pdbx_description
1 polymer ?
#
loop_
_entity_poly.entity_id
_entity_poly.type
_entity_poly.pdbx_seq_one_letter_code
_entity_poly.pdbx_strand_id
1 'polypeptide(L)'
;MTDHINRRNFLRATAGSMAVAAIAGCSSDDGDGDNSGGDQTTDAMEDGMDEETDGMNEEMTGTDSMSEGGMDGETDSMDEETDSMTEDEMMSMATFEVTITNVSEAGTITTSEGDDVAVPLSPTAYAVHTADATAFESGESASEGLESLAEDGSPDAFAAEVEMADGVDHAGTVATPDGAEEHGPLMPGDSYTFEVEAGHDHNLTLATMFVQSNDLFYAPEPSGISLFEDGDPLSGDVTDELVLWDAGTEQNQEPGVGADQAPRQDGTDTGPEEMANVRPIENVMDEYEYPDTSEVVEVTVTTM
;
A
#
# COMPACT_ATOMS: atom_id res chain seq x y z
N MET A 1 -65.45 6.20 27.50
CA MET A 1 -64.80 5.55 26.35
C MET A 1 -63.68 6.49 25.92
N THR A 2 -62.44 6.27 26.34
CA THR A 2 -61.49 5.18 25.98
C THR A 2 -60.88 5.45 24.60
N ASP A 3 -59.55 5.56 24.42
CA ASP A 3 -58.44 5.29 25.35
C ASP A 3 -57.24 6.23 25.23
N HIS A 4 -56.44 6.28 26.32
CA HIS A 4 -55.01 6.62 26.25
C HIS A 4 -54.24 5.39 25.76
N ILE A 5 -53.31 5.57 24.81
CA ILE A 5 -52.25 4.58 24.55
C ILE A 5 -50.89 5.26 24.76
N ASN A 6 -49.98 4.52 25.41
CA ASN A 6 -48.75 5.06 25.99
C ASN A 6 -47.63 5.14 24.94
N ARG A 7 -46.88 6.24 24.93
CA ARG A 7 -45.46 6.17 24.53
C ARG A 7 -44.73 5.33 25.57
N ARG A 8 -44.03 4.28 25.14
CA ARG A 8 -43.08 3.53 25.97
C ARG A 8 -41.70 3.68 25.35
N ASN A 9 -40.73 4.14 26.13
CA ASN A 9 -39.33 3.96 25.78
C ASN A 9 -39.06 2.46 25.65
N PHE A 10 -38.22 2.09 24.68
CA PHE A 10 -37.37 0.93 24.81
C PHE A 10 -35.93 1.40 24.65
N LEU A 11 -35.18 1.40 25.76
CA LEU A 11 -33.73 1.38 25.67
C LEU A 11 -33.35 -0.05 25.28
N ARG A 12 -32.51 -0.19 24.26
CA ARG A 12 -31.57 -1.30 24.14
C ARG A 12 -30.20 -0.69 23.89
N ALA A 13 -29.42 -0.59 24.96
CA ALA A 13 -27.98 -0.56 24.81
C ALA A 13 -27.55 -2.02 24.62
N THR A 14 -26.99 -2.33 23.46
CA THR A 14 -26.30 -3.58 23.19
C THR A 14 -24.87 -3.18 22.84
N ALA A 15 -23.97 -3.31 23.80
CA ALA A 15 -22.55 -3.13 23.54
C ALA A 15 -22.07 -4.35 22.76
N GLY A 16 -21.92 -4.20 21.44
CA GLY A 16 -21.14 -5.12 20.63
C GLY A 16 -19.67 -4.88 20.94
N SER A 17 -19.00 -5.82 21.60
CA SER A 17 -17.55 -5.82 21.69
C SER A 17 -17.01 -6.48 20.42
N MET A 18 -16.75 -5.68 19.38
CA MET A 18 -15.83 -6.11 18.33
C MET A 18 -14.47 -6.38 18.98
N ALA A 19 -13.86 -7.51 18.62
CA ALA A 19 -12.52 -7.85 19.06
C ALA A 19 -11.54 -7.31 18.00
N VAL A 20 -10.82 -6.25 18.33
CA VAL A 20 -9.73 -5.76 17.47
C VAL A 20 -8.63 -6.81 17.45
N ALA A 21 -8.43 -7.43 16.29
CA ALA A 21 -7.30 -8.31 16.03
C ALA A 21 -6.14 -7.47 15.50
N ALA A 22 -5.27 -7.00 16.39
CA ALA A 22 -4.05 -6.30 15.99
C ALA A 22 -3.06 -7.29 15.35
N ILE A 23 -2.93 -7.23 14.02
CA ILE A 23 -1.93 -7.97 13.25
C ILE A 23 -0.54 -7.36 13.45
N ALA A 24 0.12 -7.77 14.54
CA ALA A 24 1.47 -7.33 14.86
C ALA A 24 2.51 -8.03 13.97
N GLY A 25 3.01 -7.34 12.95
CA GLY A 25 4.13 -7.80 12.13
C GLY A 25 5.40 -8.01 12.97
N CYS A 26 5.93 -9.23 12.96
CA CYS A 26 7.18 -9.58 13.63
C CYS A 26 8.35 -9.54 12.66
N SER A 27 9.14 -8.47 12.71
CA SER A 27 10.39 -8.34 11.96
C SER A 27 11.44 -9.38 12.37
N SER A 28 12.26 -9.81 11.41
CA SER A 28 13.37 -10.73 11.63
C SER A 28 14.58 -9.98 12.23
N ASP A 29 15.16 -10.50 13.32
CA ASP A 29 16.42 -10.01 13.90
C ASP A 29 17.30 -11.19 14.35
N ASP A 30 18.54 -11.24 13.87
CA ASP A 30 19.50 -12.33 14.11
C ASP A 30 20.49 -11.96 15.24
N GLY A 31 20.62 -12.80 16.28
CA GLY A 31 21.52 -12.53 17.42
C GLY A 31 21.93 -13.74 18.27
N ASP A 32 23.23 -14.04 18.30
CA ASP A 32 23.90 -15.13 19.05
C ASP A 32 23.72 -15.10 20.60
N GLY A 33 23.76 -16.27 21.27
CA GLY A 33 23.52 -16.33 22.73
C GLY A 33 23.78 -17.61 23.58
N ASP A 34 24.81 -18.43 23.29
CA ASP A 34 25.51 -19.38 24.21
C ASP A 34 24.73 -20.36 25.16
N ASN A 35 24.70 -21.66 24.77
CA ASN A 35 25.07 -22.86 25.58
C ASN A 35 24.49 -23.16 27.00
N SER A 36 23.86 -24.34 27.18
CA SER A 36 24.25 -25.35 28.23
C SER A 36 23.41 -26.65 28.27
N GLY A 37 24.05 -27.82 28.08
CA GLY A 37 23.93 -28.94 29.05
C GLY A 37 23.12 -30.23 28.76
N GLY A 38 23.77 -31.26 28.17
CA GLY A 38 23.48 -32.71 28.38
C GLY A 38 22.33 -33.36 27.60
N ASP A 39 22.17 -34.70 27.54
CA ASP A 39 23.04 -35.82 27.98
C ASP A 39 22.67 -37.17 27.28
N GLN A 40 23.51 -37.66 26.36
CA GLN A 40 23.60 -39.05 25.79
C GLN A 40 22.37 -39.57 24.97
N THR A 41 22.39 -40.69 24.22
CA THR A 41 23.32 -41.86 24.09
C THR A 41 23.46 -42.37 22.64
N THR A 42 24.64 -42.93 22.30
CA THR A 42 24.92 -44.08 21.35
C THR A 42 24.19 -44.14 19.98
N ASP A 43 24.89 -44.25 18.84
CA ASP A 43 25.62 -45.48 18.45
C ASP A 43 26.91 -45.22 17.60
N ALA A 44 27.62 -46.27 17.17
CA ALA A 44 29.01 -46.20 16.64
C ALA A 44 29.34 -47.22 15.50
N MET A 45 30.61 -47.23 15.06
CA MET A 45 31.28 -48.10 14.05
C MET A 45 31.09 -47.68 12.57
N GLU A 46 31.98 -47.92 11.58
CA GLU A 46 33.41 -48.34 11.41
C GLU A 46 33.67 -48.36 9.87
N ASP A 47 34.78 -47.98 9.22
CA ASP A 47 36.15 -47.50 9.55
C ASP A 47 36.36 -46.08 8.87
N GLY A 48 37.47 -45.54 8.34
CA GLY A 48 38.89 -45.94 8.19
C GLY A 48 39.66 -45.12 7.09
N MET A 49 40.99 -44.96 7.23
CA MET A 49 42.01 -44.50 6.22
C MET A 49 41.99 -42.98 5.83
N ASP A 50 43.02 -42.13 6.03
CA ASP A 50 44.50 -42.20 6.10
C ASP A 50 45.19 -42.71 4.79
N GLU A 51 46.15 -42.03 4.13
CA GLU A 51 46.67 -40.64 4.15
C GLU A 51 46.76 -40.12 2.67
N GLU A 52 47.35 -38.96 2.33
CA GLU A 52 48.79 -38.80 2.05
C GLU A 52 49.15 -37.32 1.70
N THR A 53 50.45 -37.03 1.54
CA THR A 53 51.05 -35.67 1.63
C THR A 53 51.51 -35.03 0.29
N ASP A 54 52.44 -34.04 0.36
CA ASP A 54 53.05 -33.20 -0.69
C ASP A 54 52.16 -32.12 -1.38
N GLY A 55 52.45 -30.81 -1.31
CA GLY A 55 53.46 -30.09 -0.52
C GLY A 55 54.70 -29.60 -1.28
N MET A 56 54.58 -28.48 -2.01
CA MET A 56 55.75 -27.66 -2.41
C MET A 56 55.46 -26.15 -2.34
N ASN A 57 56.30 -25.44 -1.59
CA ASN A 57 56.46 -23.99 -1.60
C ASN A 57 57.81 -23.67 -2.23
N GLU A 58 57.89 -22.69 -3.14
CA GLU A 58 59.12 -21.89 -3.29
C GLU A 58 58.81 -20.40 -3.45
N GLU A 59 59.66 -19.63 -2.78
CA GLU A 59 59.69 -18.16 -2.66
C GLU A 59 60.65 -17.56 -3.72
N MET A 60 60.80 -16.22 -3.72
CA MET A 60 61.90 -15.35 -4.24
C MET A 60 61.32 -14.22 -5.11
N THR A 61 61.09 -12.99 -4.63
CA THR A 61 62.01 -11.94 -4.10
C THR A 61 62.83 -11.19 -5.19
N GLY A 62 62.92 -9.85 -5.09
CA GLY A 62 63.69 -8.97 -6.00
C GLY A 62 62.89 -7.77 -6.55
N THR A 63 62.58 -6.71 -5.79
CA THR A 63 63.41 -5.52 -5.41
C THR A 63 63.52 -4.39 -6.46
N ASP A 64 63.02 -3.21 -6.06
CA ASP A 64 63.49 -1.84 -6.35
C ASP A 64 63.59 -1.29 -7.79
N SER A 65 62.79 -0.25 -8.08
CA SER A 65 63.33 1.11 -8.28
C SER A 65 62.24 2.20 -8.21
N MET A 66 62.59 3.39 -7.71
CA MET A 66 61.74 4.58 -7.77
C MET A 66 62.06 5.43 -9.00
N SER A 67 61.07 6.18 -9.50
CA SER A 67 61.31 7.41 -10.26
C SER A 67 60.16 8.39 -10.03
N GLU A 68 60.48 9.61 -9.61
CA GLU A 68 59.52 10.72 -9.57
C GLU A 68 59.35 11.33 -10.96
N GLY A 69 58.14 11.81 -11.25
CA GLY A 69 57.81 12.61 -12.43
C GLY A 69 56.46 13.28 -12.20
N GLY A 70 56.43 14.61 -12.19
CA GLY A 70 55.22 15.43 -11.99
C GLY A 70 54.91 16.31 -13.20
N MET A 71 53.87 17.14 -13.07
CA MET A 71 53.03 17.70 -14.15
C MET A 71 52.24 16.60 -14.90
N ASP A 72 51.00 16.81 -15.33
CA ASP A 72 50.01 17.89 -15.13
C ASP A 72 48.64 17.22 -14.84
N GLY A 73 47.56 17.88 -14.41
CA GLY A 73 47.26 19.32 -14.39
C GLY A 73 45.93 19.68 -15.06
N GLU A 74 45.12 18.69 -15.45
CA GLU A 74 43.75 18.88 -15.92
C GLU A 74 42.76 18.65 -14.76
N THR A 75 42.14 19.73 -14.32
CA THR A 75 40.96 19.68 -13.45
C THR A 75 39.73 19.61 -14.35
N ASP A 76 39.24 18.41 -14.62
CA ASP A 76 37.87 18.26 -15.13
C ASP A 76 36.93 18.79 -14.05
N SER A 77 36.40 19.98 -14.28
CA SER A 77 35.24 20.48 -13.55
C SER A 77 34.08 19.58 -13.94
N MET A 78 33.76 18.62 -13.06
CA MET A 78 32.37 18.24 -12.88
C MET A 78 31.65 19.50 -12.44
N ASP A 79 31.08 20.22 -13.41
CA ASP A 79 29.99 21.13 -13.14
C ASP A 79 28.87 20.26 -12.57
N GLU A 80 28.73 20.25 -11.25
CA GLU A 80 27.52 19.82 -10.59
C GLU A 80 26.45 20.82 -11.01
N GLU A 81 25.81 20.54 -12.15
CA GLU A 81 24.54 21.12 -12.57
C GLU A 81 23.49 20.67 -11.54
N THR A 82 23.54 21.28 -10.36
CA THR A 82 22.43 21.27 -9.41
C THR A 82 21.26 21.88 -10.15
N ASP A 83 20.26 21.07 -10.51
CA ASP A 83 19.18 21.52 -11.39
C ASP A 83 18.31 22.53 -10.62
N SER A 84 18.72 23.79 -10.74
CA SER A 84 18.23 24.90 -9.95
C SER A 84 16.96 25.39 -10.61
N MET A 85 15.86 24.68 -10.36
CA MET A 85 14.50 25.06 -10.74
C MET A 85 14.36 26.59 -10.70
N THR A 86 13.98 27.15 -11.83
CA THR A 86 13.98 28.59 -12.04
C THR A 86 13.00 29.29 -11.09
N GLU A 87 13.15 30.60 -10.92
CA GLU A 87 12.21 31.39 -10.11
C GLU A 87 10.77 31.37 -10.68
N ASP A 88 10.54 30.92 -11.92
CA ASP A 88 9.20 30.65 -12.47
C ASP A 88 8.72 29.21 -12.13
N GLU A 89 9.58 28.19 -12.18
CA GLU A 89 9.24 26.80 -11.79
C GLU A 89 8.99 26.66 -10.28
N MET A 90 9.75 27.38 -9.45
CA MET A 90 9.46 27.53 -8.01
C MET A 90 8.22 28.41 -7.72
N MET A 91 7.58 28.99 -8.74
CA MET A 91 6.29 29.69 -8.66
C MET A 91 5.13 28.87 -9.26
N SER A 92 5.38 27.66 -9.79
CA SER A 92 4.36 26.75 -10.33
C SER A 92 4.10 25.50 -9.48
N MET A 93 4.81 25.32 -8.36
CA MET A 93 4.51 24.32 -7.34
C MET A 93 3.47 24.84 -6.33
N ALA A 94 2.57 23.97 -5.88
CA ALA A 94 1.64 24.23 -4.78
C ALA A 94 1.58 23.05 -3.79
N THR A 95 1.29 23.35 -2.53
CA THR A 95 1.03 22.34 -1.49
C THR A 95 -0.47 22.07 -1.37
N PHE A 96 -0.84 20.81 -1.32
CA PHE A 96 -2.22 20.34 -1.22
C PHE A 96 -2.39 19.47 0.02
N GLU A 97 -3.36 19.80 0.88
CA GLU A 97 -3.89 18.93 1.92
C GLU A 97 -4.87 17.94 1.25
N VAL A 98 -4.60 16.65 1.38
CA VAL A 98 -5.46 15.56 0.88
C VAL A 98 -6.06 14.85 2.07
N THR A 99 -7.40 14.82 2.13
CA THR A 99 -8.14 14.09 3.16
C THR A 99 -9.00 13.00 2.52
N ILE A 100 -8.79 11.76 2.95
CA ILE A 100 -9.57 10.57 2.59
C ILE A 100 -10.41 10.19 3.81
N THR A 101 -11.73 10.07 3.66
CA THR A 101 -12.66 9.74 4.74
C THR A 101 -13.46 8.49 4.40
N ASN A 102 -13.58 7.56 5.35
CA ASN A 102 -14.52 6.46 5.23
C ASN A 102 -15.93 6.94 5.62
N VAL A 103 -16.82 7.06 4.63
CA VAL A 103 -18.22 7.50 4.79
C VAL A 103 -19.21 6.35 4.84
N SER A 104 -18.76 5.08 4.78
CA SER A 104 -19.65 3.93 4.90
C SER A 104 -20.33 3.84 6.27
N GLU A 105 -21.56 3.35 6.30
CA GLU A 105 -22.31 3.05 7.53
C GLU A 105 -22.63 1.55 7.63
N ALA A 106 -23.06 1.08 8.80
CA ALA A 106 -23.57 -0.28 8.95
C ALA A 106 -24.90 -0.42 8.17
N GLY A 107 -24.84 -1.06 7.00
CA GLY A 107 -25.92 -1.10 6.02
C GLY A 107 -25.56 -0.49 4.66
N THR A 108 -24.32 -0.03 4.44
CA THR A 108 -23.78 0.20 3.08
C THR A 108 -23.76 -1.10 2.28
N ILE A 109 -23.56 -2.26 2.94
CA ILE A 109 -23.80 -3.59 2.37
C ILE A 109 -24.79 -4.34 3.27
N THR A 110 -25.81 -4.97 2.69
CA THR A 110 -26.64 -5.99 3.38
C THR A 110 -26.33 -7.35 2.76
N THR A 111 -25.75 -8.27 3.55
CA THR A 111 -25.29 -9.58 3.07
C THR A 111 -26.42 -10.58 2.87
N SER A 112 -26.16 -11.68 2.14
CA SER A 112 -27.06 -12.80 1.95
C SER A 112 -27.34 -13.60 3.24
N GLU A 113 -26.43 -13.53 4.22
CA GLU A 113 -26.66 -14.02 5.59
C GLU A 113 -27.66 -13.14 6.37
N GLY A 114 -27.83 -11.88 5.93
CA GLY A 114 -28.79 -10.92 6.47
C GLY A 114 -28.21 -9.96 7.52
N ASP A 115 -26.89 -9.73 7.49
CA ASP A 115 -26.20 -8.74 8.32
C ASP A 115 -25.96 -7.43 7.54
N ASP A 116 -26.20 -6.30 8.21
CA ASP A 116 -25.97 -4.95 7.70
C ASP A 116 -24.55 -4.50 8.11
N VAL A 117 -23.61 -4.45 7.15
CA VAL A 117 -22.19 -4.17 7.39
C VAL A 117 -21.74 -2.87 6.74
N ALA A 118 -20.62 -2.33 7.24
CA ALA A 118 -19.90 -1.20 6.67
C ALA A 118 -18.64 -1.68 5.93
N VAL A 119 -17.97 -0.80 5.19
CA VAL A 119 -16.77 -1.11 4.39
C VAL A 119 -15.57 -0.37 4.97
N PRO A 120 -14.68 -1.01 5.75
CA PRO A 120 -13.40 -0.42 6.11
C PRO A 120 -12.55 -0.15 4.85
N LEU A 121 -11.62 0.79 4.95
CA LEU A 121 -10.61 1.07 3.92
C LEU A 121 -9.22 0.81 4.50
N SER A 122 -8.31 0.21 3.73
CA SER A 122 -6.95 -0.06 4.21
C SER A 122 -6.14 1.23 4.42
N PRO A 123 -4.98 1.13 5.09
CA PRO A 123 -3.85 2.01 4.78
C PRO A 123 -3.69 2.24 3.28
N THR A 124 -3.45 3.49 2.91
CA THR A 124 -3.49 3.98 1.53
C THR A 124 -2.08 4.18 0.98
N ALA A 125 -1.82 3.75 -0.24
CA ALA A 125 -0.67 4.21 -1.04
C ALA A 125 -1.05 5.47 -1.82
N TYR A 126 -0.11 6.39 -2.03
CA TYR A 126 -0.29 7.54 -2.92
C TYR A 126 0.98 7.85 -3.71
N ALA A 127 0.83 8.55 -4.83
CA ALA A 127 1.93 9.04 -5.65
C ALA A 127 1.59 10.38 -6.32
N VAL A 128 2.55 11.30 -6.33
CA VAL A 128 2.59 12.48 -7.19
C VAL A 128 3.48 12.14 -8.39
N HIS A 129 2.95 12.28 -9.59
CA HIS A 129 3.64 11.85 -10.81
C HIS A 129 3.24 12.67 -12.03
N THR A 130 4.10 12.70 -13.03
CA THR A 130 3.81 13.30 -14.34
C THR A 130 2.71 12.53 -15.08
N ALA A 131 1.97 13.21 -15.96
CA ALA A 131 0.86 12.62 -16.72
C ALA A 131 1.26 11.54 -17.76
N ASP A 132 2.56 11.33 -18.00
CA ASP A 132 3.08 10.21 -18.82
C ASP A 132 3.40 8.95 -17.97
N ALA A 133 3.37 9.06 -16.63
CA ALA A 133 3.57 7.96 -15.69
C ALA A 133 2.24 7.45 -15.11
N THR A 134 2.19 6.19 -14.69
CA THR A 134 0.99 5.51 -14.16
C THR A 134 1.37 4.57 -13.03
N ALA A 135 0.63 4.57 -11.92
CA ALA A 135 0.90 3.66 -10.79
C ALA A 135 0.51 2.19 -11.09
N PHE A 136 -0.48 1.99 -11.96
CA PHE A 136 -0.94 0.68 -12.45
C PHE A 136 -1.54 0.86 -13.86
N GLU A 137 -1.69 -0.22 -14.65
CA GLU A 137 -2.27 -0.15 -16.00
C GLU A 137 -3.57 -0.98 -16.11
N SER A 138 -4.68 -0.31 -16.47
CA SER A 138 -5.96 -0.96 -16.78
C SER A 138 -5.84 -1.88 -17.99
N GLY A 139 -6.09 -3.17 -17.79
CA GLY A 139 -6.00 -4.20 -18.83
C GLY A 139 -4.67 -4.94 -18.90
N GLU A 140 -3.71 -4.67 -18.03
CA GLU A 140 -2.51 -5.50 -17.79
C GLU A 140 -2.61 -6.19 -16.41
N SER A 141 -1.69 -7.10 -16.07
CA SER A 141 -1.69 -7.80 -14.77
C SER A 141 -1.22 -6.88 -13.64
N ALA A 142 -1.71 -7.10 -12.42
CA ALA A 142 -1.24 -6.42 -11.21
C ALA A 142 0.26 -6.68 -10.94
N SER A 143 0.90 -5.79 -10.18
CA SER A 143 2.23 -6.01 -9.59
C SER A 143 2.12 -6.74 -8.25
N GLU A 144 3.22 -7.35 -7.79
CA GLU A 144 3.29 -8.02 -6.48
C GLU A 144 2.95 -7.05 -5.33
N GLY A 145 3.29 -5.76 -5.47
CA GLY A 145 2.87 -4.72 -4.54
C GLY A 145 1.38 -4.35 -4.62
N LEU A 146 0.79 -4.25 -5.82
CA LEU A 146 -0.64 -3.95 -5.97
C LEU A 146 -1.52 -5.10 -5.47
N GLU A 147 -1.11 -6.34 -5.74
CA GLU A 147 -1.70 -7.59 -5.19
C GLU A 147 -1.73 -7.53 -3.65
N SER A 148 -0.58 -7.23 -3.00
CA SER A 148 -0.51 -7.07 -1.54
C SER A 148 -1.33 -5.88 -0.99
N LEU A 149 -1.53 -4.81 -1.76
CA LEU A 149 -2.44 -3.72 -1.40
C LEU A 149 -3.90 -4.17 -1.50
N ALA A 150 -4.27 -4.83 -2.59
CA ALA A 150 -5.64 -5.16 -2.96
C ALA A 150 -6.21 -6.36 -2.19
N GLU A 151 -5.38 -7.31 -1.77
CA GLU A 151 -5.79 -8.50 -1.00
C GLU A 151 -5.59 -8.34 0.52
N ASP A 152 -4.42 -7.82 0.94
CA ASP A 152 -4.06 -7.73 2.37
C ASP A 152 -4.23 -6.33 2.98
N GLY A 153 -4.50 -5.30 2.16
CA GLY A 153 -4.51 -3.91 2.62
C GLY A 153 -3.12 -3.38 3.00
N SER A 154 -2.07 -3.90 2.37
CA SER A 154 -0.65 -3.63 2.68
C SER A 154 0.00 -2.74 1.61
N PRO A 155 -0.05 -1.39 1.74
CA PRO A 155 0.35 -0.46 0.67
C PRO A 155 1.86 -0.28 0.50
N ASP A 156 2.69 -0.69 1.48
CA ASP A 156 4.11 -0.34 1.52
C ASP A 156 4.92 -0.95 0.35
N ALA A 157 4.50 -2.11 -0.16
CA ALA A 157 5.10 -2.73 -1.34
C ALA A 157 4.75 -1.95 -2.62
N PHE A 158 3.47 -1.64 -2.83
CA PHE A 158 3.00 -0.86 -3.99
C PHE A 158 3.63 0.53 -4.05
N ALA A 159 3.65 1.26 -2.92
CA ALA A 159 4.27 2.58 -2.87
C ALA A 159 5.78 2.54 -3.19
N ALA A 160 6.49 1.50 -2.75
CA ALA A 160 7.90 1.31 -3.09
C ALA A 160 8.14 0.92 -4.55
N GLU A 161 7.22 0.19 -5.19
CA GLU A 161 7.26 -0.07 -6.65
C GLU A 161 7.04 1.23 -7.44
N VAL A 162 6.04 2.03 -7.06
CA VAL A 162 5.67 3.27 -7.76
C VAL A 162 6.73 4.37 -7.59
N GLU A 163 7.37 4.50 -6.42
CA GLU A 163 8.53 5.39 -6.19
C GLU A 163 9.72 5.10 -7.15
N MET A 164 9.78 3.88 -7.72
CA MET A 164 10.84 3.49 -8.67
C MET A 164 10.47 3.65 -10.15
N ALA A 165 9.27 4.15 -10.49
CA ALA A 165 8.81 4.30 -11.87
C ALA A 165 9.32 5.59 -12.53
N ASP A 166 9.66 5.52 -13.83
CA ASP A 166 10.06 6.69 -14.63
C ASP A 166 8.92 7.73 -14.66
N GLY A 167 9.18 8.95 -14.14
CA GLY A 167 8.22 10.05 -14.15
C GLY A 167 7.31 10.16 -12.91
N VAL A 168 7.58 9.39 -11.86
CA VAL A 168 7.05 9.62 -10.51
C VAL A 168 8.00 10.55 -9.74
N ASP A 169 7.44 11.55 -9.06
CA ASP A 169 8.20 12.56 -8.30
C ASP A 169 8.28 12.21 -6.80
N HIS A 170 7.22 11.61 -6.26
CA HIS A 170 7.19 11.05 -4.91
C HIS A 170 6.02 10.07 -4.75
N ALA A 171 6.26 8.89 -4.15
CA ALA A 171 5.23 8.00 -3.63
C ALA A 171 5.42 7.67 -2.14
N GLY A 172 4.33 7.34 -1.46
CA GLY A 172 4.33 7.07 -0.03
C GLY A 172 3.08 6.35 0.46
N THR A 173 3.00 6.11 1.77
CA THR A 173 1.84 5.47 2.41
C THR A 173 1.31 6.32 3.57
N VAL A 174 0.00 6.25 3.80
CA VAL A 174 -0.67 6.81 4.98
C VAL A 174 -1.50 5.73 5.65
N ALA A 175 -1.18 5.47 6.93
CA ALA A 175 -1.61 4.26 7.63
C ALA A 175 -2.09 4.49 9.07
N THR A 176 -2.01 5.72 9.59
CA THR A 176 -2.47 6.10 10.95
C THR A 176 -3.67 7.03 10.82
N PRO A 177 -4.89 6.63 11.24
CA PRO A 177 -6.07 7.49 11.16
C PRO A 177 -5.95 8.76 12.00
N ASP A 178 -6.65 9.82 11.60
CA ASP A 178 -6.54 11.16 12.18
C ASP A 178 -6.92 11.17 13.68
N GLY A 179 -5.89 11.29 14.54
CA GLY A 179 -6.04 11.26 16.00
C GLY A 179 -5.87 9.89 16.66
N ALA A 180 -5.52 8.85 15.91
CA ALA A 180 -5.05 7.57 16.44
C ALA A 180 -3.59 7.64 16.96
N GLU A 181 -3.15 6.60 17.68
CA GLU A 181 -1.76 6.42 18.13
C GLU A 181 -1.06 5.22 17.47
N GLU A 182 -1.78 4.41 16.68
CA GLU A 182 -1.32 3.16 16.06
C GLU A 182 -1.81 3.09 14.60
N HIS A 183 -1.11 2.32 13.75
CA HIS A 183 -1.52 2.09 12.37
C HIS A 183 -2.79 1.21 12.31
N GLY A 184 -3.67 1.47 11.34
CA GLY A 184 -4.87 0.67 11.11
C GLY A 184 -5.76 1.22 10.00
N PRO A 185 -6.74 0.42 9.52
CA PRO A 185 -7.69 0.82 8.48
C PRO A 185 -8.60 1.97 8.95
N LEU A 186 -9.12 2.76 8.00
CA LEU A 186 -10.21 3.69 8.27
C LEU A 186 -11.50 2.91 8.55
N MET A 187 -12.05 3.06 9.76
CA MET A 187 -13.39 2.60 10.10
C MET A 187 -14.43 3.70 9.78
N PRO A 188 -15.74 3.40 9.76
CA PRO A 188 -16.81 4.38 9.56
C PRO A 188 -16.66 5.69 10.35
N GLY A 189 -16.40 6.79 9.62
CA GLY A 189 -16.20 8.14 10.16
C GLY A 189 -14.76 8.50 10.56
N ASP A 190 -13.78 7.63 10.31
CA ASP A 190 -12.36 7.95 10.42
C ASP A 190 -11.81 8.48 9.08
N SER A 191 -10.74 9.28 9.16
CA SER A 191 -10.05 9.89 8.01
C SER A 191 -8.53 9.68 8.06
N TYR A 192 -7.86 9.77 6.91
CA TYR A 192 -6.44 10.07 6.79
C TYR A 192 -6.29 11.49 6.22
N THR A 193 -5.42 12.32 6.80
CA THR A 193 -5.01 13.61 6.22
C THR A 193 -3.50 13.66 6.01
N PHE A 194 -3.05 14.05 4.81
CA PHE A 194 -1.63 14.20 4.46
C PHE A 194 -1.40 15.39 3.51
N GLU A 195 -0.15 15.85 3.40
CA GLU A 195 0.25 16.95 2.51
C GLU A 195 1.05 16.39 1.32
N VAL A 196 0.82 16.94 0.12
CA VAL A 196 1.63 16.68 -1.09
C VAL A 196 2.05 18.00 -1.75
N GLU A 197 3.21 18.02 -2.41
CA GLU A 197 3.67 19.15 -3.24
C GLU A 197 3.61 18.75 -4.72
N ALA A 198 3.03 19.60 -5.58
CA ALA A 198 2.79 19.26 -6.99
C ALA A 198 2.82 20.47 -7.93
N GLY A 199 3.25 20.24 -9.18
CA GLY A 199 3.30 21.23 -10.27
C GLY A 199 2.15 21.08 -11.29
N HIS A 200 2.07 22.01 -12.24
CA HIS A 200 1.01 22.06 -13.27
C HIS A 200 0.91 20.82 -14.19
N ASP A 201 1.96 20.01 -14.25
CA ASP A 201 2.10 18.78 -15.03
C ASP A 201 2.04 17.50 -14.18
N HIS A 202 1.75 17.65 -12.88
CA HIS A 202 1.65 16.55 -11.92
C HIS A 202 0.18 16.18 -11.63
N ASN A 203 -0.05 14.88 -11.54
CA ASN A 203 -1.29 14.26 -11.11
C ASN A 203 -1.07 13.50 -9.79
N LEU A 204 -2.15 13.28 -9.05
CA LEU A 204 -2.21 12.48 -7.83
C LEU A 204 -2.89 11.15 -8.12
N THR A 205 -2.20 10.04 -7.88
CA THR A 205 -2.83 8.73 -7.72
C THR A 205 -2.87 8.34 -6.25
N LEU A 206 -3.95 7.67 -5.84
CA LEU A 206 -4.06 7.01 -4.53
C LEU A 206 -4.67 5.62 -4.74
N ALA A 207 -4.34 4.67 -3.86
CA ALA A 207 -4.88 3.31 -3.87
C ALA A 207 -5.18 2.83 -2.44
N THR A 208 -6.40 2.36 -2.18
CA THR A 208 -6.81 1.79 -0.89
C THR A 208 -7.79 0.62 -1.07
N MET A 209 -7.61 -0.45 -0.30
CA MET A 209 -8.42 -1.67 -0.38
C MET A 209 -9.88 -1.42 0.01
N PHE A 210 -10.80 -2.00 -0.75
CA PHE A 210 -12.17 -2.27 -0.31
C PHE A 210 -12.12 -3.49 0.62
N VAL A 211 -11.99 -3.28 1.94
CA VAL A 211 -11.68 -4.34 2.91
C VAL A 211 -12.78 -5.41 3.06
N GLN A 212 -13.95 -5.22 2.45
CA GLN A 212 -15.02 -6.23 2.38
C GLN A 212 -15.00 -7.02 1.06
N SER A 213 -13.87 -7.09 0.37
CA SER A 213 -13.69 -7.84 -0.87
C SER A 213 -12.47 -8.76 -0.82
N ASN A 214 -12.21 -9.43 -1.93
CA ASN A 214 -11.06 -10.29 -2.15
C ASN A 214 -9.88 -9.45 -2.64
N ASP A 215 -9.94 -8.90 -3.85
CA ASP A 215 -8.84 -8.16 -4.50
C ASP A 215 -9.25 -6.77 -5.04
N LEU A 216 -10.26 -6.12 -4.43
CA LEU A 216 -10.77 -4.84 -4.92
C LEU A 216 -10.18 -3.61 -4.20
N PHE A 217 -9.92 -2.54 -4.95
CA PHE A 217 -9.34 -1.30 -4.43
C PHE A 217 -9.95 -0.05 -5.08
N TYR A 218 -10.05 1.05 -4.32
CA TYR A 218 -10.37 2.37 -4.86
C TYR A 218 -9.12 3.08 -5.34
N ALA A 219 -9.14 3.55 -6.58
CA ALA A 219 -8.12 4.41 -7.19
C ALA A 219 -8.73 5.24 -8.33
N PRO A 220 -8.15 6.38 -8.73
CA PRO A 220 -8.54 7.05 -9.96
C PRO A 220 -8.21 6.22 -11.20
N GLU A 221 -8.58 6.71 -12.39
CA GLU A 221 -8.02 6.18 -13.65
C GLU A 221 -6.48 6.21 -13.63
N PRO A 222 -5.78 5.29 -14.33
CA PRO A 222 -4.31 5.16 -14.34
C PRO A 222 -3.48 6.44 -14.49
N SER A 223 -4.03 7.48 -15.12
CA SER A 223 -3.38 8.79 -15.28
C SER A 223 -3.32 9.64 -14.00
N GLY A 224 -4.05 9.27 -12.94
CA GLY A 224 -4.23 10.07 -11.74
C GLY A 224 -5.19 11.26 -11.91
N ILE A 225 -5.51 11.90 -10.78
CA ILE A 225 -6.31 13.13 -10.62
C ILE A 225 -5.42 14.33 -10.92
N SER A 226 -5.84 15.25 -11.77
CA SER A 226 -5.00 16.43 -12.08
C SER A 226 -5.12 17.51 -11.02
N LEU A 227 -4.02 17.87 -10.35
CA LEU A 227 -4.03 18.82 -9.24
C LEU A 227 -4.16 20.30 -9.67
N PHE A 228 -4.33 20.58 -10.97
CA PHE A 228 -4.54 21.92 -11.52
C PHE A 228 -5.58 21.92 -12.65
N GLU A 229 -6.53 22.87 -12.62
CA GLU A 229 -7.53 23.09 -13.68
C GLU A 229 -7.28 24.43 -14.38
N ASP A 230 -7.18 24.44 -15.72
CA ASP A 230 -6.93 25.64 -16.55
C ASP A 230 -5.69 26.49 -16.14
N GLY A 231 -4.85 26.00 -15.22
CA GLY A 231 -3.67 26.65 -14.64
C GLY A 231 -3.86 27.19 -13.21
N ASP A 232 -5.05 27.11 -12.64
CA ASP A 232 -5.31 27.39 -11.21
C ASP A 232 -5.22 26.06 -10.39
N PRO A 233 -4.70 26.07 -9.14
CA PRO A 233 -4.65 24.87 -8.30
C PRO A 233 -6.06 24.31 -7.98
N LEU A 234 -6.17 22.98 -7.94
CA LEU A 234 -7.41 22.29 -7.57
C LEU A 234 -7.70 22.45 -6.06
N SER A 235 -8.96 22.76 -5.73
CA SER A 235 -9.49 22.60 -4.38
C SER A 235 -10.98 22.26 -4.42
N GLY A 236 -11.34 21.12 -3.85
CA GLY A 236 -12.69 20.59 -3.89
C GLY A 236 -12.81 19.14 -3.41
N ASP A 237 -13.97 18.57 -3.71
CA ASP A 237 -14.28 17.15 -3.61
C ASP A 237 -13.93 16.49 -4.95
N VAL A 238 -13.18 15.39 -4.91
CA VAL A 238 -12.69 14.63 -6.08
C VAL A 238 -13.22 13.20 -6.08
N THR A 239 -14.22 12.88 -5.24
CA THR A 239 -14.77 11.53 -5.05
C THR A 239 -15.34 10.94 -6.36
N ASP A 240 -15.89 11.78 -7.24
CA ASP A 240 -16.40 11.37 -8.57
C ASP A 240 -15.28 10.91 -9.53
N GLU A 241 -13.99 11.11 -9.21
CA GLU A 241 -12.83 10.60 -9.97
C GLU A 241 -12.36 9.21 -9.49
N LEU A 242 -12.85 8.71 -8.35
CA LEU A 242 -12.46 7.43 -7.78
C LEU A 242 -13.29 6.28 -8.37
N VAL A 243 -12.60 5.32 -8.97
CA VAL A 243 -13.15 4.07 -9.51
C VAL A 243 -12.87 2.92 -8.53
N LEU A 244 -13.82 2.00 -8.39
CA LEU A 244 -13.58 0.71 -7.73
C LEU A 244 -13.02 -0.26 -8.77
N TRP A 245 -11.79 -0.72 -8.53
CA TRP A 245 -11.04 -1.64 -9.38
C TRP A 245 -11.04 -3.05 -8.79
N ASP A 246 -10.88 -4.00 -9.68
CA ASP A 246 -10.61 -5.42 -9.48
C ASP A 246 -9.18 -5.66 -9.97
N ALA A 247 -8.30 -6.21 -9.12
CA ALA A 247 -6.89 -6.43 -9.47
C ALA A 247 -6.71 -7.60 -10.45
N GLY A 248 -7.62 -8.57 -10.42
CA GLY A 248 -7.61 -9.79 -11.22
C GLY A 248 -6.72 -10.89 -10.65
N THR A 249 -6.37 -10.81 -9.37
CA THR A 249 -5.46 -11.74 -8.70
C THR A 249 -6.24 -12.86 -8.01
N GLU A 250 -7.32 -12.56 -7.27
CA GLU A 250 -8.15 -13.54 -6.56
C GLU A 250 -9.59 -13.68 -7.12
N GLN A 251 -10.23 -14.84 -6.95
CA GLN A 251 -11.63 -15.03 -7.35
C GLN A 251 -12.61 -14.40 -6.35
N ASN A 252 -13.23 -13.27 -6.75
CA ASN A 252 -14.28 -12.58 -6.00
C ASN A 252 -15.30 -13.52 -5.32
N GLN A 253 -15.52 -13.24 -4.04
CA GLN A 253 -16.55 -13.84 -3.18
C GLN A 253 -17.51 -12.74 -2.70
N GLU A 254 -18.67 -13.13 -2.19
CA GLU A 254 -19.72 -12.17 -1.80
C GLU A 254 -19.18 -11.11 -0.81
N PRO A 255 -19.32 -9.81 -1.13
CA PRO A 255 -18.76 -8.74 -0.30
C PRO A 255 -19.19 -8.79 1.17
N GLY A 256 -18.21 -8.84 2.06
CA GLY A 256 -18.41 -8.93 3.51
C GLY A 256 -18.72 -10.34 4.05
N VAL A 257 -18.87 -11.34 3.19
CA VAL A 257 -19.15 -12.75 3.55
C VAL A 257 -17.99 -13.67 3.20
N GLY A 258 -17.23 -13.37 2.14
CA GLY A 258 -16.15 -14.21 1.64
C GLY A 258 -15.15 -14.63 2.71
N ALA A 259 -14.82 -15.92 2.76
CA ALA A 259 -13.96 -16.49 3.80
C ALA A 259 -12.49 -16.11 3.62
N ASP A 260 -12.10 -15.88 2.37
CA ASP A 260 -10.73 -15.61 1.92
C ASP A 260 -10.43 -14.09 1.86
N GLN A 261 -11.41 -13.25 2.23
CA GLN A 261 -11.28 -11.78 2.30
C GLN A 261 -10.50 -11.34 3.56
N ALA A 262 -9.73 -10.26 3.51
CA ALA A 262 -8.83 -9.79 4.58
C ALA A 262 -9.36 -9.87 6.04
N PRO A 263 -10.63 -9.53 6.37
CA PRO A 263 -11.15 -9.64 7.74
C PRO A 263 -11.43 -11.06 8.24
N ARG A 264 -11.31 -12.07 7.36
CA ARG A 264 -11.81 -13.44 7.53
C ARG A 264 -10.78 -14.52 7.16
N GLN A 265 -9.79 -14.23 6.31
CA GLN A 265 -8.75 -15.17 5.88
C GLN A 265 -7.87 -15.73 7.01
N ASP A 266 -7.34 -16.94 6.81
CA ASP A 266 -6.47 -17.66 7.78
C ASP A 266 -5.02 -17.10 7.82
N GLY A 267 -4.62 -16.30 6.83
CA GLY A 267 -3.31 -15.65 6.66
C GLY A 267 -3.34 -14.72 5.43
N THR A 268 -2.23 -14.03 5.14
CA THR A 268 -2.04 -13.27 3.88
C THR A 268 -1.92 -14.20 2.66
N ASP A 269 -2.13 -13.72 1.44
CA ASP A 269 -1.99 -14.53 0.20
C ASP A 269 -2.77 -15.85 0.33
N THR A 270 -4.09 -15.73 0.53
CA THR A 270 -4.97 -16.85 0.89
C THR A 270 -6.28 -16.79 0.10
N GLY A 271 -6.25 -17.31 -1.14
CA GLY A 271 -7.44 -17.45 -1.97
C GLY A 271 -7.25 -18.40 -3.17
N PRO A 272 -8.23 -18.52 -4.08
CA PRO A 272 -8.10 -19.21 -5.34
C PRO A 272 -7.89 -18.21 -6.50
N GLU A 273 -6.66 -18.13 -7.01
CA GLU A 273 -6.24 -17.27 -8.13
C GLU A 273 -7.29 -17.09 -9.26
N GLU A 274 -7.54 -15.86 -9.73
CA GLU A 274 -8.33 -15.61 -10.96
C GLU A 274 -7.47 -15.68 -12.23
N MET A 275 -6.21 -15.24 -12.16
CA MET A 275 -5.30 -15.09 -13.32
C MET A 275 -5.84 -14.13 -14.41
N ALA A 276 -6.36 -12.99 -13.99
CA ALA A 276 -6.88 -11.95 -14.87
C ALA A 276 -5.99 -10.69 -14.87
N ASN A 277 -6.56 -9.56 -15.29
CA ASN A 277 -5.89 -8.28 -15.48
C ASN A 277 -6.72 -7.17 -14.81
N VAL A 278 -6.04 -6.13 -14.31
CA VAL A 278 -6.64 -5.02 -13.56
C VAL A 278 -7.75 -4.35 -14.37
N ARG A 279 -8.94 -4.16 -13.78
CA ARG A 279 -10.14 -3.69 -14.50
C ARG A 279 -11.13 -2.97 -13.58
N PRO A 280 -11.97 -2.04 -14.08
CA PRO A 280 -13.04 -1.45 -13.28
C PRO A 280 -14.10 -2.52 -12.92
N ILE A 281 -14.61 -2.49 -11.68
CA ILE A 281 -15.57 -3.47 -11.16
C ILE A 281 -16.84 -3.62 -12.04
N GLU A 282 -17.26 -2.54 -12.71
CA GLU A 282 -18.39 -2.54 -13.65
C GLU A 282 -18.20 -3.42 -14.91
N ASN A 283 -16.96 -3.88 -15.17
CA ASN A 283 -16.62 -4.80 -16.27
C ASN A 283 -16.48 -6.26 -15.80
N VAL A 284 -16.58 -6.53 -14.49
CA VAL A 284 -16.59 -7.86 -13.88
C VAL A 284 -17.97 -8.50 -14.06
N MET A 285 -18.05 -9.84 -13.99
CA MET A 285 -19.30 -10.60 -14.17
C MET A 285 -19.44 -11.75 -13.16
N ASP A 286 -19.24 -11.42 -11.88
CA ASP A 286 -19.32 -12.33 -10.71
C ASP A 286 -20.74 -12.52 -10.14
N GLU A 287 -21.71 -11.70 -10.57
CA GLU A 287 -23.10 -11.64 -10.08
C GLU A 287 -23.30 -10.93 -8.72
N TYR A 288 -22.30 -10.18 -8.21
CA TYR A 288 -22.41 -9.40 -6.96
C TYR A 288 -22.94 -7.97 -7.16
N GLU A 289 -23.39 -7.35 -6.06
CA GLU A 289 -23.80 -5.93 -6.00
C GLU A 289 -22.83 -5.17 -5.09
N TYR A 290 -22.31 -4.04 -5.58
CA TYR A 290 -21.36 -3.17 -4.87
C TYR A 290 -22.01 -1.80 -4.60
N PRO A 291 -21.67 -1.11 -3.51
CA PRO A 291 -22.17 0.24 -3.21
C PRO A 291 -21.59 1.29 -4.18
N ASP A 292 -22.27 2.42 -4.36
CA ASP A 292 -21.71 3.57 -5.09
C ASP A 292 -20.44 4.07 -4.37
N THR A 293 -19.43 4.57 -5.09
CA THR A 293 -18.14 5.03 -4.48
C THR A 293 -18.36 6.01 -3.32
N SER A 294 -19.28 6.96 -3.49
CA SER A 294 -19.64 7.98 -2.49
C SER A 294 -20.51 7.48 -1.33
N GLU A 295 -20.87 6.19 -1.29
CA GLU A 295 -21.43 5.50 -0.11
C GLU A 295 -20.35 4.78 0.72
N VAL A 296 -19.07 4.86 0.31
CA VAL A 296 -17.92 4.23 1.01
C VAL A 296 -16.79 5.21 1.30
N VAL A 297 -16.32 5.96 0.30
CA VAL A 297 -15.17 6.87 0.42
C VAL A 297 -15.54 8.28 -0.02
N GLU A 298 -15.03 9.27 0.70
CA GLU A 298 -15.03 10.69 0.31
C GLU A 298 -13.56 11.14 0.22
N VAL A 299 -13.16 11.75 -0.89
CA VAL A 299 -11.80 12.29 -1.09
C VAL A 299 -11.89 13.78 -1.37
N THR A 300 -11.15 14.58 -0.60
CA THR A 300 -11.07 16.03 -0.78
C THR A 300 -9.63 16.49 -0.90
N VAL A 301 -9.43 17.54 -1.71
CA VAL A 301 -8.14 18.18 -1.99
C VAL A 301 -8.27 19.67 -1.67
N THR A 302 -7.33 20.23 -0.90
CA THR A 302 -7.33 21.65 -0.52
C THR A 302 -5.96 22.28 -0.71
N THR A 303 -5.87 23.30 -1.57
CA THR A 303 -4.64 24.11 -1.71
C THR A 303 -4.42 25.00 -0.46
N MET A 304 -3.17 25.09 -0.01
CA MET A 304 -2.76 25.82 1.22
C MET A 304 -2.31 27.29 1.01
#